data_AF-A0A086MI32-F1
#
_entry.id   AF-A0A086MI32-F1
#
_cell.length_a   1.000
_cell.length_b   1.000
_cell.length_c   1.000
_cell.angle_alpha   90.00
_cell.angle_beta   90.00
_cell.angle_gamma   90.00
#
_symmetry.space_group_name_H-M   'P 1'
#
loop_
_entity.id
_entity.type
_entity.pdbx_description
1 polymer ?
#
loop_
_entity_poly.entity_id
_entity_poly.type
_entity_poly.pdbx_seq_one_letter_code
_entity_poly.pdbx_strand_id
1 'polypeptide(L)' 'MKASAFWQGTKAHDSNDRIIYNPKNGVVYYDADGTGSKDAIAIVKIGAGRKMSSTDFWVESI' A
#
# COMPACT_ATOMS: atom_id res chain seq x y z
N MET A 1 -1.79 -10.11 -3.92
CA MET A 1 -0.77 -9.48 -4.81
C MET A 1 0.62 -10.02 -4.48
N LYS A 2 1.68 -9.77 -5.27
CA LYS A 2 3.05 -10.15 -4.88
C LYS A 2 3.45 -9.42 -3.59
N ALA A 3 4.13 -10.11 -2.67
CA ALA A 3 4.58 -9.52 -1.40
C ALA A 3 5.47 -8.30 -1.62
N SER A 4 6.33 -8.31 -2.64
CA SER A 4 7.22 -7.20 -3.01
C SER A 4 6.50 -5.96 -3.56
N ALA A 5 5.18 -6.00 -3.74
CA ALA A 5 4.41 -4.84 -4.18
C ALA A 5 3.57 -4.21 -3.06
N PHE A 6 3.68 -4.75 -1.85
CA PHE A 6 2.95 -4.29 -0.67
C PHE A 6 3.94 -3.91 0.43
N TRP A 7 3.73 -2.74 1.02
CA TRP A 7 4.53 -2.28 2.13
C TRP A 7 3.69 -1.73 3.28
N GLN A 8 4.13 -1.98 4.51
CA GLN A 8 3.58 -1.34 5.69
C GLN A 8 4.46 -0.16 6.10
N GLY A 9 3.96 1.06 5.89
CA GLY A 9 4.72 2.26 6.18
C GLY A 9 3.98 3.54 5.82
N THR A 10 4.69 4.66 5.90
CA THR A 10 4.13 5.98 5.56
C THR A 10 4.43 6.41 4.12
N LYS A 11 5.29 5.66 3.41
CA LYS A 11 5.72 5.85 2.02
C LYS A 11 6.31 4.53 1.50
N ALA A 12 6.56 4.43 0.20
CA ALA A 12 7.23 3.27 -0.40
C ALA A 12 8.60 3.00 0.25
N HIS A 13 8.96 1.72 0.33
CA HIS A 13 10.25 1.23 0.78
C HIS A 13 11.21 0.99 -0.38
N ASP A 14 10.72 0.39 -1.46
CA ASP A 14 11.47 0.17 -2.71
C ASP A 14 10.57 0.34 -3.93
N SER A 15 11.18 0.44 -5.12
CA SER A 15 10.53 0.79 -6.40
C SER A 15 9.39 -0.12 -6.86
N ASN A 16 9.15 -1.23 -6.17
CA ASN A 16 8.08 -2.17 -6.50
C ASN A 16 6.80 -1.93 -5.71
N ASP A 17 6.82 -1.13 -4.63
CA ASP A 17 5.69 -0.95 -3.74
C ASP A 17 4.53 -0.21 -4.42
N ARG A 18 3.46 -0.92 -4.77
CA ARG A 18 2.26 -0.32 -5.38
C ARG A 18 1.19 0.00 -4.35
N ILE A 19 1.13 -0.77 -3.28
CA ILE A 19 0.15 -0.60 -2.21
C ILE A 19 0.89 -0.37 -0.90
N ILE A 20 0.59 0.75 -0.26
CA ILE A 20 1.20 1.13 1.01
C ILE A 20 0.11 1.22 2.07
N TYR A 21 0.23 0.45 3.15
CA TYR A 21 -0.66 0.55 4.30
C TYR A 21 0.03 1.25 5.45
N ASN A 22 -0.56 2.34 5.95
CA ASN A 22 -0.09 3.02 7.14
C ASN A 22 -0.91 2.57 8.37
N PRO A 23 -0.36 1.71 9.24
CA PRO A 23 -1.09 1.20 10.41
C PRO A 23 -1.35 2.28 11.48
N LYS A 24 -0.62 3.40 11.45
CA LYS A 24 -0.80 4.50 12.41
C LYS A 24 -2.11 5.25 12.17
N ASN A 25 -2.50 5.45 10.92
CA ASN A 25 -3.71 6.19 10.54
C ASN A 25 -4.80 5.31 9.89
N GLY A 26 -4.47 4.06 9.56
CA GLY A 26 -5.40 3.12 8.96
C GLY A 26 -5.72 3.39 7.50
N VAL A 27 -4.83 4.05 6.76
CA VAL A 27 -5.05 4.41 5.36
C VAL A 27 -4.22 3.50 4.45
N VAL A 28 -4.86 3.04 3.38
CA VAL A 28 -4.21 2.36 2.26
C VAL A 28 -4.04 3.36 1.12
N TYR A 29 -2.83 3.44 0.59
CA TYR A 29 -2.44 4.29 -0.52
C TYR A 29 -2.02 3.46 -1.72
N TYR A 30 -2.30 3.97 -2.91
CA TYR A 30 -1.73 3.50 -4.17
C TYR A 30 -0.58 4.42 -4.59
N ASP A 31 0.60 3.84 -4.78
CA ASP A 31 1.77 4.53 -5.33
C ASP A 31 2.05 4.03 -6.75
N ALA A 32 1.78 4.91 -7.73
CA ALA A 32 1.90 4.58 -9.13
C ALA A 32 3.35 4.39 -9.59
N ASP A 33 4.29 5.16 -9.02
CA ASP A 33 5.72 4.99 -9.33
C ASP A 33 6.41 4.02 -8.37
N GLY A 34 5.81 3.82 -7.20
CA GLY A 34 6.21 2.87 -6.17
C GLY A 34 7.54 3.21 -5.53
N THR A 35 8.09 4.38 -5.78
CA THR A 35 9.36 4.84 -5.19
C THR A 35 9.13 5.82 -4.05
N GLY A 36 7.90 6.32 -3.87
CA GLY A 36 7.58 7.43 -2.99
C GLY A 36 8.13 8.76 -3.46
N SER A 37 8.59 8.87 -4.71
CA SER A 37 9.03 10.13 -5.32
C SER A 37 7.84 11.01 -5.70
N LYS A 38 6.74 10.39 -6.13
CA LYS A 38 5.43 11.02 -6.27
C LYS A 38 4.58 10.75 -5.03
N ASP A 39 3.63 11.65 -4.78
CA ASP A 39 2.65 11.47 -3.73
C ASP A 39 1.76 10.26 -4.02
N ALA A 40 1.70 9.34 -3.07
CA ALA A 40 0.78 8.21 -3.12
C ALA A 40 -0.67 8.65 -2.86
N ILE A 41 -1.61 8.08 -3.59
CA ILE A 41 -3.03 8.47 -3.55
C ILE A 41 -3.74 7.62 -2.50
N ALA A 42 -4.44 8.26 -1.55
CA ALA A 42 -5.28 7.54 -0.60
C ALA A 42 -6.47 6.90 -1.32
N ILE A 43 -6.65 5.59 -1.17
CA ILE A 43 -7.73 4.84 -1.84
C ILE A 43 -8.73 4.23 -0.86
N VAL A 44 -8.31 3.90 0.37
CA VAL A 44 -9.18 3.29 1.38
C VAL A 44 -8.77 3.73 2.79
N LYS A 45 -9.73 3.92 3.70
CA LYS A 45 -9.50 4.07 5.15
C LYS A 45 -10.23 2.99 5.93
N ILE A 46 -9.49 2.19 6.70
CA ILE A 46 -10.01 1.01 7.43
C ILE A 46 -9.90 1.13 8.97
N GLY A 47 -9.32 2.23 9.45
CA GLY A 47 -9.05 2.45 10.88
C GLY A 47 -7.67 1.93 11.32
N ALA A 48 -7.13 2.53 12.37
CA ALA A 48 -5.76 2.25 12.82
C ALA A 48 -5.62 0.87 13.52
N GLY A 49 -4.39 0.35 13.57
CA GLY A 49 -4.05 -0.83 14.36
C GLY A 49 -4.50 -2.18 13.79
N ARG A 50 -5.02 -2.22 12.55
CA ARG A 50 -5.32 -3.48 11.87
C ARG A 50 -4.03 -4.15 11.37
N LYS A 51 -3.95 -5.47 11.51
CA LYS A 51 -2.96 -6.30 10.80
C LYS A 51 -3.45 -6.49 9.37
N MET A 52 -2.57 -6.25 8.40
CA MET A 52 -2.85 -6.35 6.97
C MET A 52 -1.60 -6.82 6.24
N SER A 53 -1.75 -7.56 5.16
CA SER A 53 -0.65 -8.06 4.35
C SER A 53 -1.00 -8.07 2.87
N SER A 54 -0.05 -8.47 2.02
CA SER A 54 -0.26 -8.60 0.58
C SER A 54 -1.34 -9.62 0.18
N THR A 55 -1.77 -10.50 1.09
CA THR A 55 -2.84 -11.47 0.83
C THR A 55 -4.24 -10.86 0.88
N ASP A 56 -4.37 -9.68 1.48
CA ASP A 56 -5.65 -8.96 1.58
C ASP A 56 -5.99 -8.18 0.29
N PHE A 57 -5.09 -8.21 -0.70
CA PHE A 57 -5.23 -7.50 -1.97
C PHE A 57 -5.19 -8.46 -3.15
N TRP A 58 -6.14 -8.30 -4.06
CA TRP A 58 -6.18 -9.04 -5.31
C TRP A 58 -6.31 -8.07 -6.49
N VAL A 59 -5.63 -8.40 -7.59
CA VAL A 59 -5.65 -7.65 -8.83
C VAL A 59 -6.14 -8.60 -9.91
N GLU A 60 -7.28 -8.31 -10.50
CA GLU A 60 -7.86 -9.07 -11.61
C GLU A 60 -7.31 -8.55 -12.94
N SER A 61 -7.09 -9.45 -13.89
CA SER A 61 -6.96 -9.09 -15.30
C SER A 61 -8.32 -9.32 -15.94
N ILE A 62 -8.91 -8.27 -16.49
CA ILE A 62 -10.19 -8.30 -17.21
C ILE A 62 -9.95 -8.65 -18.67
#